data_AF-A0A6P1CG34-F1
#
_entry.id   AF-A0A6P1CG34-F1
#
_cell.length_a   1.000
_cell.length_b   1.000
_cell.length_c   1.000
_cell.angle_alpha   90.00
_cell.angle_beta   90.00
_cell.angle_gamma   90.00
#
_symmetry.space_group_name_H-M   'P 1'
#
loop_
_entity.id
_entity.type
_entity.pdbx_description
1 polymer ?
#
loop_
_entity_poly.entity_id
_entity_poly.type
_entity_poly.pdbx_seq_one_letter_code
_entity_poly.pdbx_strand_id
1 'polypeptide(L)'
;MSGEQQLPGEEDIPSGTAEVVESWEVPAGSVVASRIRDNILIAIERGYDDPQLVADLAVGPLVMAVGKLEVELAAARRRIEELERSVGDLTSGSGAGR
;
A
#
# COMPACT_ATOMS: atom_id res chain seq x y z
N MET A 1 -0.31 -13.16 -44.17
CA MET A 1 -0.19 -13.67 -42.80
C MET A 1 -0.61 -12.52 -41.88
N SER A 2 -1.92 -12.32 -41.74
CA SER A 2 -2.47 -11.30 -40.85
C SER A 2 -2.47 -11.91 -39.45
N GLY A 3 -1.68 -11.35 -38.54
CA GLY A 3 -1.71 -11.75 -37.14
C GLY A 3 -3.06 -11.37 -36.54
N GLU A 4 -3.89 -12.37 -36.30
CA GLU A 4 -5.05 -12.23 -35.43
C GLU A 4 -4.52 -11.78 -34.06
N GLN A 5 -4.83 -10.55 -33.67
CA GLN A 5 -4.67 -10.13 -32.29
C GLN A 5 -5.57 -11.04 -31.46
N GLN A 6 -4.95 -11.96 -30.72
CA GLN A 6 -5.60 -12.75 -29.70
C GLN A 6 -6.21 -11.76 -28.70
N LEU A 7 -7.52 -11.51 -28.79
CA LEU A 7 -8.26 -10.87 -27.72
C LEU A 7 -8.10 -11.74 -26.48
N PRO A 8 -7.90 -11.17 -25.27
CA PRO A 8 -7.86 -11.97 -24.05
C PRO A 8 -9.11 -12.85 -24.03
N GLY A 9 -8.90 -14.16 -23.89
CA GLY A 9 -10.00 -15.11 -23.86
C GLY A 9 -10.93 -14.77 -22.69
N GLU A 10 -12.21 -15.12 -22.81
CA GLU A 10 -13.20 -15.02 -21.72
C GLU A 10 -12.72 -15.66 -20.39
N GLU A 11 -11.70 -16.51 -20.44
CA GLU A 11 -11.04 -17.14 -19.28
C GLU A 11 -10.18 -16.18 -18.42
N ASP A 12 -9.76 -15.02 -18.92
CA ASP A 12 -8.94 -14.05 -18.15
C ASP A 12 -9.78 -12.98 -17.42
N ILE A 13 -11.11 -13.00 -17.57
CA ILE A 13 -11.99 -12.04 -16.89
C ILE A 13 -12.40 -12.65 -15.54
N PRO A 14 -12.05 -12.02 -14.41
CA PRO A 14 -12.43 -12.51 -13.09
C PRO A 14 -13.93 -12.78 -13.02
N SER A 15 -14.29 -14.00 -12.67
CA SER A 15 -15.66 -14.51 -12.62
C SER A 15 -16.43 -14.03 -11.39
N GLY A 16 -15.74 -13.44 -10.41
CA GLY A 16 -16.35 -12.92 -9.18
C GLY A 16 -15.47 -11.93 -8.41
N THR A 17 -16.08 -11.23 -7.45
CA THR A 17 -15.44 -10.17 -6.64
C THR A 17 -14.21 -10.64 -5.88
N ALA A 18 -14.20 -11.89 -5.39
CA ALA A 18 -13.03 -12.47 -4.73
C ALA A 18 -11.82 -12.54 -5.66
N GLU A 19 -12.02 -13.04 -6.88
CA GLU A 19 -10.97 -13.21 -7.89
C GLU A 19 -10.39 -11.85 -8.32
N VAL A 20 -11.24 -10.83 -8.43
CA VAL A 20 -10.79 -9.44 -8.64
C VAL A 20 -9.88 -8.99 -7.50
N VAL A 21 -10.27 -9.19 -6.24
CA VAL A 21 -9.48 -8.79 -5.07
C VAL A 21 -8.17 -9.59 -4.95
N GLU A 22 -8.19 -10.88 -5.27
CA GLU A 22 -7.00 -11.74 -5.28
C GLU A 22 -5.96 -11.28 -6.31
N SER A 23 -6.43 -10.81 -7.47
CA SER A 23 -5.57 -10.31 -8.55
C SER A 23 -4.84 -9.00 -8.22
N TRP A 24 -5.17 -8.33 -7.12
CA TRP A 24 -4.51 -7.08 -6.74
C TRP A 24 -3.02 -7.30 -6.45
N GLU A 25 -2.17 -6.61 -7.21
CA GLU A 25 -0.73 -6.56 -6.96
C GLU A 25 -0.44 -5.85 -5.64
N VAL A 26 -0.03 -6.63 -4.64
CA VAL A 26 0.45 -6.11 -3.35
C VAL A 26 1.97 -6.27 -3.32
N PRO A 27 2.75 -5.18 -3.26
CA PRO A 27 4.20 -5.26 -3.23
C PRO A 27 4.72 -6.12 -2.06
N ALA A 28 5.82 -6.85 -2.31
CA ALA A 28 6.44 -7.67 -1.28
C ALA A 28 6.85 -6.80 -0.08
N GLY A 29 6.49 -7.25 1.13
CA GLY A 29 6.77 -6.54 2.39
C GLY A 29 5.71 -5.51 2.80
N SER A 30 4.67 -5.27 2.00
CA SER A 30 3.57 -4.36 2.35
C SER A 30 2.57 -4.98 3.35
N VAL A 31 3.00 -5.19 4.60
CA VAL A 31 2.22 -5.88 5.66
C VAL A 31 0.81 -5.34 5.81
N VAL A 32 0.62 -4.01 5.78
CA VAL A 32 -0.71 -3.39 5.95
C VAL A 32 -1.60 -3.65 4.73
N ALA A 33 -1.07 -3.50 3.52
CA ALA A 33 -1.83 -3.74 2.30
C ALA A 33 -2.24 -5.21 2.18
N SER A 34 -1.35 -6.15 2.52
CA SER A 34 -1.69 -7.58 2.58
C SER A 34 -2.84 -7.84 3.54
N ARG A 35 -2.79 -7.28 4.76
CA ARG A 35 -3.88 -7.44 5.75
C ARG A 35 -5.20 -6.86 5.27
N ILE A 36 -5.19 -5.73 4.57
CA ILE A 36 -6.42 -5.13 4.02
C ILE A 36 -7.03 -6.09 2.99
N ARG A 37 -6.21 -6.60 2.05
CA ARG A 37 -6.66 -7.56 1.03
C ARG A 37 -7.24 -8.83 1.68
N ASP A 38 -6.53 -9.42 2.64
CA ASP A 38 -6.97 -10.64 3.33
C ASP A 38 -8.30 -10.43 4.08
N ASN A 39 -8.47 -9.27 4.74
CA ASN A 39 -9.73 -8.95 5.44
C ASN A 39 -10.91 -8.80 4.48
N ILE A 40 -10.69 -8.23 3.30
CA ILE A 40 -11.71 -8.11 2.26
C ILE A 40 -12.11 -9.49 1.75
N LEU A 41 -11.14 -10.36 1.47
CA LEU A 41 -11.42 -11.74 1.04
C LEU A 41 -12.23 -12.51 2.09
N ILE A 42 -11.87 -12.40 3.37
CA ILE A 42 -12.64 -12.99 4.48
C ILE A 42 -14.08 -12.43 4.54
N ALA A 43 -14.29 -11.16 4.22
CA ALA A 43 -15.62 -10.58 4.18
C ALA A 43 -16.43 -11.15 3.00
N ILE A 44 -15.82 -11.28 1.82
CA ILE A 44 -16.44 -11.89 0.64
C ILE A 44 -16.85 -13.33 0.93
N GLU A 45 -15.98 -14.14 1.55
CA GLU A 45 -16.29 -15.52 1.98
C GLU A 45 -17.49 -15.60 2.93
N ARG A 46 -17.77 -14.53 3.69
CA ARG A 46 -18.91 -14.44 4.62
C ARG A 46 -20.21 -13.95 3.97
N GLY A 47 -20.21 -13.75 2.65
CA GLY A 47 -21.37 -13.29 1.88
C GLY A 47 -21.44 -11.78 1.65
N TYR A 48 -20.35 -11.06 1.88
CA TYR A 48 -20.22 -9.65 1.48
C TYR A 48 -19.49 -9.55 0.14
N ASP A 49 -20.07 -10.14 -0.91
CA ASP A 49 -19.47 -10.30 -2.23
C ASP A 49 -19.95 -9.27 -3.27
N ASP A 50 -20.86 -8.38 -2.90
CA ASP A 50 -21.26 -7.23 -3.73
C ASP A 50 -20.03 -6.33 -4.01
N PRO A 51 -19.64 -6.16 -5.29
CA PRO A 51 -18.51 -5.31 -5.67
C PRO A 51 -18.58 -3.89 -5.11
N GLN A 52 -19.77 -3.29 -5.03
CA GLN A 52 -19.92 -1.93 -4.51
C GLN A 52 -19.66 -1.89 -3.00
N LEU A 53 -20.19 -2.87 -2.26
CA LEU A 53 -19.95 -2.99 -0.83
C LEU A 53 -18.47 -3.27 -0.52
N VAL A 54 -17.80 -4.12 -1.31
CA VAL A 54 -16.37 -4.39 -1.15
C VAL A 54 -15.53 -3.14 -1.36
N ALA A 55 -15.85 -2.34 -2.38
CA ALA A 55 -15.18 -1.07 -2.62
C ALA A 55 -15.38 -0.11 -1.43
N ASP A 56 -16.60 0.04 -0.94
CA ASP A 56 -16.91 0.89 0.22
C ASP A 56 -16.22 0.42 1.50
N LEU A 57 -16.17 -0.90 1.73
CA LEU A 57 -15.49 -1.51 2.87
C LEU A 57 -13.96 -1.31 2.82
N ALA A 58 -13.37 -1.25 1.63
CA ALA A 58 -11.94 -1.03 1.47
C ALA A 58 -11.51 0.42 1.80
N VAL A 59 -12.40 1.41 1.64
CA VAL A 59 -12.08 2.83 1.88
C VAL A 59 -11.67 3.08 3.33
N GLY A 60 -12.39 2.52 4.31
CA GLY A 60 -12.10 2.72 5.73
C GLY A 60 -10.67 2.30 6.13
N PRO A 61 -10.27 1.04 5.86
CA PRO A 61 -8.91 0.56 6.07
C PRO A 61 -7.84 1.36 5.32
N LEU A 62 -8.11 1.81 4.09
CA LEU A 62 -7.19 2.65 3.32
C LEU A 62 -6.98 4.01 4.00
N VAL A 63 -8.05 4.69 4.44
CA VAL A 63 -7.96 5.97 5.16
C VAL A 63 -7.12 5.81 6.44
N MET A 64 -7.34 4.74 7.19
CA MET A 64 -6.55 4.45 8.39
C MET A 64 -5.07 4.19 8.08
N ALA A 65 -4.78 3.41 7.03
CA ALA A 65 -3.42 3.10 6.63
C ALA A 65 -2.67 4.35 6.15
N VAL A 66 -3.33 5.21 5.36
CA VAL A 66 -2.78 6.48 4.89
C VAL A 66 -2.51 7.42 6.06
N GLY A 67 -3.47 7.61 6.96
CA GLY A 67 -3.26 8.49 8.13
C GLY A 67 -2.11 8.01 9.02
N LYS A 68 -1.94 6.70 9.18
CA LYS A 68 -0.78 6.13 9.89
C LYS A 68 0.54 6.44 9.17
N LEU A 69 0.58 6.25 7.85
CA LEU A 69 1.75 6.55 7.03
C LEU A 69 2.13 8.04 7.11
N GLU A 70 1.16 8.95 7.05
CA GLU A 70 1.39 10.40 7.17
C GLU A 70 2.04 10.76 8.51
N VAL A 71 1.55 10.19 9.61
CA VAL A 71 2.10 10.41 10.95
C VAL A 71 3.52 9.85 11.07
N GLU A 72 3.74 8.61 10.63
CA GLU A 72 5.06 7.96 10.68
C GLU A 72 6.08 8.68 9.79
N LEU A 73 5.68 9.11 8.59
CA LEU A 73 6.52 9.88 7.69
C LEU A 73 6.89 11.24 8.28
N ALA A 74 5.93 11.95 8.88
CA ALA A 74 6.20 13.22 9.55
C ALA A 74 7.17 13.03 10.72
N ALA A 75 7.02 11.96 11.51
CA ALA A 75 7.94 11.64 12.60
C ALA A 75 9.35 11.30 12.08
N ALA A 76 9.45 10.49 11.02
CA ALA A 76 10.72 10.12 10.40
C ALA A 76 11.47 11.35 9.86
N ARG A 77 10.77 12.25 9.16
CA ARG A 77 11.35 13.50 8.64
C ARG A 77 11.93 14.37 9.75
N ARG A 78 11.18 14.60 10.83
CA ARG A 78 11.68 15.36 11.99
C ARG A 78 12.93 14.72 12.59
N ARG A 79 12.96 13.39 12.70
CA ARG A 79 14.11 12.68 13.26
C ARG A 79 15.34 12.80 12.36
N ILE A 80 15.17 12.74 11.04
CA ILE A 80 16.25 12.95 10.08
C ILE A 80 16.82 14.37 10.23
N GLU A 81 15.97 15.40 10.24
CA GLU A 81 16.40 16.79 10.41
C GLU A 81 17.17 17.02 11.73
N GLU A 82 16.73 16.38 12.82
CA GLU A 82 17.42 16.42 14.10
C GLU A 82 18.81 15.77 14.05
N LEU A 83 18.91 14.60 13.40
CA LEU A 83 20.17 13.89 13.23
C LEU A 83 21.13 14.67 12.32
N GLU A 84 20.63 15.21 11.20
CA GLU A 84 21.41 16.02 10.26
C GLU A 84 21.96 17.28 10.95
N ARG A 85 21.16 17.96 11.77
CA ARG A 85 21.62 19.09 12.58
C ARG A 85 22.71 18.67 13.58
N SER A 86 22.51 17.55 14.27
CA SER A 86 23.48 17.04 15.25
C SER A 86 24.84 16.71 14.61
N VAL A 87 24.81 16.12 13.41
CA VAL A 87 26.02 15.84 12.62
C VAL A 87 26.67 17.15 12.15
N GLY A 88 25.89 18.09 11.64
CA GLY A 88 26.36 19.42 11.23
C GLY A 88 27.08 20.17 12.36
N ASP A 89 26.49 20.19 13.55
CA ASP A 89 27.06 20.82 14.75
C ASP A 89 28.38 20.16 15.16
N LEU A 90 28.45 18.81 15.11
CA LEU A 90 29.67 18.06 15.42
C LEU A 90 30.81 18.37 14.42
N THR A 91 30.48 18.43 13.13
CA THR A 91 31.47 18.75 12.08
C THR A 91 31.97 20.20 12.17
N SER A 92 31.09 21.14 12.52
CA SER A 92 31.43 22.56 12.67
C SER A 92 32.24 22.83 13.94
N GLY A 93 31.91 22.15 15.04
CA GLY A 93 32.67 22.22 16.30
C GLY A 93 34.07 21.61 16.22
N SER A 94 34.27 20.61 15.36
CA SER A 94 35.60 20.01 15.13
C SER A 94 36.53 20.85 14.25
N GLY A 95 36.00 21.78 13.45
CA GLY A 95 36.78 22.67 12.57
C GLY A 95 37.26 23.95 13.25
N ALA A 96 36.58 24.40 14.31
CA ALA A 96 36.93 25.63 15.04
C ALA A 96 38.02 25.46 16.12
N GLY A 97 38.56 24.24 16.28
CA GLY A 97 39.57 23.90 17.29
C GLY A 97 40.98 23.62 16.76
N ARG A 98 41.30 23.99 15.51
CA ARG A 98 42.64 23.86 14.91
C ARG A 98 43.21 25.21 14.47
#